data_AF-W2QY57-F1
#
_entry.id   AF-W2QY57-F1
#
_cell.length_a   1.000
_cell.length_b   1.000
_cell.length_c   1.000
_cell.angle_alpha   90.00
_cell.angle_beta   90.00
_cell.angle_gamma   90.00
#
_symmetry.space_group_name_H-M   'P 1'
#
loop_
_entity.id
_entity.type
_entity.pdbx_description
1 polymer ?
#
loop_
_entity_poly.entity_id
_entity_poly.type
_entity_poly.pdbx_seq_one_letter_code
_entity_poly.pdbx_strand_id
1 'polypeptide(L)'
;MEAPSDDGEPARVRLVQRLDVEGARVESDDDVRDVMAENGLPTATVDASGTQRHIKLDSGARLTMAGTYWMALGDRVSTKAPVGYIERIDGFLLDAIGVWRFVLKKCA
;
A
#
# COMPACT_ATOMS: atom_id res chain seq x y z
N MET A 1 11.96 -13.81 -35.62
CA MET A 1 10.90 -13.81 -34.59
C MET A 1 11.31 -12.73 -33.61
N GLU A 2 10.80 -11.52 -33.83
CA GLU A 2 11.16 -10.32 -33.07
C GLU A 2 10.27 -10.28 -31.82
N ALA A 3 10.87 -10.12 -30.63
CA ALA A 3 10.13 -9.99 -29.39
C ALA A 3 9.40 -8.63 -29.37
N PRO A 4 8.17 -8.53 -28.83
CA PRO A 4 7.53 -7.23 -28.66
C PRO A 4 8.30 -6.42 -27.63
N SER A 5 8.84 -5.28 -28.05
CA SER A 5 9.35 -4.24 -27.15
C SER A 5 8.16 -3.68 -26.36
N ASP A 6 8.09 -4.05 -25.09
CA ASP A 6 7.20 -3.44 -24.10
C ASP A 6 7.79 -2.08 -23.71
N ASP A 7 7.64 -1.08 -24.59
CA ASP A 7 7.95 0.33 -24.29
C ASP A 7 6.81 0.93 -23.44
N GLY A 8 6.39 0.22 -22.40
CA GLY A 8 5.36 0.64 -21.47
C GLY A 8 5.85 1.85 -20.67
N GLU A 9 5.58 3.06 -21.18
CA GLU A 9 5.84 4.28 -20.42
C GLU A 9 5.25 4.14 -19.01
N PRO A 10 6.07 4.28 -17.95
CA PRO A 10 5.58 4.13 -16.59
C PRO A 10 4.50 5.18 -16.33
N ALA A 11 3.33 4.73 -15.87
CA ALA A 11 2.22 5.62 -15.56
C ALA A 11 2.68 6.71 -14.55
N ARG A 12 2.70 7.97 -15.00
CA ARG A 12 3.09 9.12 -14.16
C ARG A 12 1.98 9.40 -13.16
N VAL A 13 2.20 9.05 -11.89
CA VAL A 13 1.31 9.37 -10.78
C VAL A 13 1.83 10.58 -10.01
N ARG A 14 0.99 11.61 -9.82
CA ARG A 14 1.31 12.81 -9.05
C ARG A 14 0.74 12.69 -7.63
N LEU A 15 1.61 12.65 -6.62
CA LEU A 15 1.18 12.79 -5.23
C LEU A 15 1.09 14.28 -4.86
N VAL A 16 -0.13 14.75 -4.57
CA VAL A 16 -0.37 16.09 -4.02
C VAL A 16 -0.57 16.00 -2.52
N GLN A 17 0.34 16.59 -1.73
CA GLN A 17 0.16 16.74 -0.29
C GLN A 17 -0.57 18.05 -0.02
N ARG A 18 -1.88 17.98 0.23
CA ARG A 18 -2.63 19.16 0.70
C ARG A 18 -2.26 19.37 2.17
N LEU A 19 -1.38 20.33 2.44
CA LEU A 19 -1.25 20.90 3.77
C LEU A 19 -2.52 21.70 4.04
N ASP A 20 -3.40 21.19 4.90
CA ASP A 20 -4.46 22.00 5.50
C ASP A 20 -3.80 22.95 6.51
N VAL A 21 -3.17 24.02 6.01
CA VAL A 21 -2.84 25.20 6.81
C VAL A 21 -3.95 26.20 6.54
N GLU A 22 -4.79 26.36 7.55
CA GLU A 22 -5.88 27.32 7.59
C GLU A 22 -5.35 28.72 7.23
N GLY A 23 -5.65 29.19 6.00
CA GLY A 23 -5.53 30.60 5.63
C GLY A 23 -4.44 31.05 4.65
N ALA A 24 -3.73 30.17 3.93
CA ALA A 24 -2.77 30.60 2.90
C ALA A 24 -3.30 30.35 1.47
N ARG A 25 -3.44 31.43 0.71
CA ARG A 25 -3.76 31.41 -0.74
C ARG A 25 -2.62 30.71 -1.50
N VAL A 26 -3.00 29.92 -2.50
CA VAL A 26 -2.14 29.09 -3.35
C VAL A 26 -1.26 29.95 -4.25
N GLU A 27 0.05 29.85 -4.11
CA GLU A 27 1.10 30.10 -5.11
C GLU A 27 2.26 29.20 -4.61
N SER A 28 2.71 28.12 -5.25
CA SER A 28 3.07 27.90 -6.64
C SER A 28 3.13 26.38 -6.94
N ASP A 29 2.96 26.00 -8.20
CA ASP A 29 3.00 24.61 -8.73
C ASP A 29 4.41 23.96 -8.71
N ASP A 30 5.32 24.46 -7.85
CA ASP A 30 6.78 24.18 -7.90
C ASP A 30 7.27 23.22 -6.80
N ASP A 31 6.43 22.81 -5.85
CA ASP A 31 6.79 21.84 -4.79
C ASP A 31 6.25 20.42 -5.08
N VAL A 32 6.06 20.08 -6.35
CA VAL A 32 5.66 18.72 -6.75
C VAL A 32 6.91 17.86 -6.93
N ARG A 33 7.24 17.06 -5.91
CA ARG A 33 8.27 16.02 -6.06
C ARG A 33 7.68 14.83 -6.82
N ASP A 34 8.06 14.69 -8.09
CA ASP A 34 7.80 13.49 -8.88
C ASP A 34 8.58 12.32 -8.26
N VAL A 35 7.90 11.48 -7.47
CA VAL A 35 8.44 10.22 -6.97
C VAL A 35 8.16 9.14 -7.99
N MET A 36 9.17 8.79 -8.78
CA MET A 36 9.09 7.67 -9.72
C MET A 36 8.86 6.37 -8.92
N ALA A 37 7.78 5.66 -9.21
CA ALA A 37 7.59 4.30 -8.72
C ALA A 37 8.60 3.40 -9.45
N GLU A 38 9.64 2.95 -8.74
CA GLU A 38 10.60 1.98 -9.27
C GLU A 38 9.88 0.67 -9.65
N ASN A 39 9.67 0.50 -10.96
CA ASN A 39 9.88 -0.73 -11.72
C ASN A 39 9.86 -2.08 -10.95
N GLY A 40 8.68 -2.53 -10.50
CA GLY A 40 8.39 -3.97 -10.39
C GLY A 40 9.02 -4.77 -9.24
N LEU A 41 9.59 -4.14 -8.22
CA LEU A 41 10.13 -4.80 -7.02
C LEU A 41 9.15 -4.79 -5.84
N PRO A 42 9.23 -5.77 -4.92
CA PRO A 42 8.42 -5.76 -3.71
C PRO A 42 8.71 -4.51 -2.88
N THR A 43 7.68 -3.71 -2.65
CA THR A 43 7.75 -2.38 -2.03
C THR A 43 8.22 -2.45 -0.57
N ALA A 44 8.04 -3.61 0.08
CA ALA A 44 8.57 -3.88 1.40
C ALA A 44 8.75 -5.39 1.64
N THR A 45 9.57 -5.71 2.63
CA THR A 45 9.67 -7.07 3.17
C THR A 45 9.08 -7.09 4.58
N VAL A 46 8.33 -8.12 4.91
CA VAL A 46 7.72 -8.31 6.22
C VAL A 46 8.24 -9.60 6.86
N ASP A 47 8.54 -9.55 8.15
CA ASP A 47 8.74 -10.76 8.93
C ASP A 47 7.38 -11.29 9.38
N ALA A 48 7.06 -12.51 8.95
CA ALA A 48 5.80 -13.17 9.25
C ALA A 48 6.11 -14.58 9.74
N SER A 49 5.87 -14.85 11.03
CA SER A 49 6.22 -16.11 11.69
C SER A 49 7.67 -16.55 11.43
N GLY A 50 8.63 -15.62 11.45
CA GLY A 50 10.06 -15.91 11.26
C GLY A 50 10.49 -16.13 9.80
N THR A 51 9.57 -15.96 8.84
CA THR A 51 9.89 -16.02 7.40
C THR A 51 9.73 -14.63 6.78
N GLN A 52 10.76 -14.18 6.08
CA GLN A 52 10.69 -12.95 5.29
C GLN A 52 9.80 -13.17 4.06
N ARG A 53 8.80 -12.30 3.90
CA ARG A 53 7.88 -12.31 2.76
C ARG A 53 7.88 -10.94 2.11
N HIS A 54 7.88 -10.96 0.79
CA HIS A 54 7.74 -9.77 -0.03
C HIS A 54 6.28 -9.33 -0.09
N ILE A 55 6.03 -8.04 0.11
CA ILE A 55 4.70 -7.44 0.03
C ILE A 55 4.73 -6.17 -0.81
N LYS A 56 3.56 -5.77 -1.32
CA LYS A 56 3.35 -4.47 -1.94
C LYS A 56 2.67 -3.54 -0.96
N LEU A 57 3.13 -2.29 -0.90
CA LEU A 57 2.50 -1.22 -0.16
C LEU A 57 2.07 -0.15 -1.16
N ASP A 58 0.77 0.11 -1.21
CA ASP A 58 0.25 1.12 -2.12
C ASP A 58 0.45 2.51 -1.51
N SER A 59 1.11 3.40 -2.25
CA SER A 59 1.27 4.80 -1.84
C SER A 59 -0.12 5.43 -1.69
N GLY A 60 -0.41 5.96 -0.51
CA GLY A 60 -1.71 6.60 -0.20
C GLY A 60 -2.74 5.66 0.45
N ALA A 61 -2.46 4.36 0.56
CA ALA A 61 -3.27 3.47 1.39
C ALA A 61 -3.04 3.79 2.88
N ARG A 62 -4.13 3.99 3.63
CA ARG A 62 -4.09 4.17 5.09
C ARG A 62 -4.05 2.84 5.84
N LEU A 63 -4.56 1.78 5.21
CA LEU A 63 -4.69 0.44 5.78
C LEU A 63 -4.33 -0.60 4.73
N THR A 64 -3.66 -1.67 5.16
CA THR A 64 -3.44 -2.88 4.36
C THR A 64 -4.49 -3.92 4.73
N MET A 65 -5.11 -4.51 3.72
CA MET A 65 -6.05 -5.61 3.89
C MET A 65 -5.37 -6.89 3.43
N ALA A 66 -5.44 -7.93 4.25
CA ALA A 66 -4.80 -9.20 3.99
C ALA A 66 -5.82 -10.34 4.07
N GLY A 67 -5.68 -11.32 3.18
CA GLY A 67 -6.50 -12.53 3.21
C GLY A 67 -6.26 -13.36 4.48
N THR A 68 -7.17 -14.29 4.75
CA THR A 68 -7.18 -15.11 5.97
C THR A 68 -5.91 -15.94 6.19
N TYR A 69 -5.17 -16.27 5.13
CA TYR A 69 -3.86 -16.91 5.21
C TYR A 69 -2.88 -16.17 6.14
N TRP A 70 -2.92 -14.83 6.14
CA TRP A 70 -2.04 -14.00 6.97
C TRP A 70 -2.39 -14.04 8.45
N MET A 71 -3.60 -14.48 8.82
CA MET A 71 -4.02 -14.53 10.22
C MET A 71 -3.16 -15.48 11.07
N ALA A 72 -2.64 -16.55 10.46
CA ALA A 72 -1.79 -17.53 11.12
C ALA A 72 -0.32 -17.07 11.23
N LEU A 73 0.03 -15.96 10.56
CA LEU A 73 1.41 -15.53 10.38
C LEU A 73 1.78 -14.26 11.16
N GLY A 74 0.78 -13.56 11.69
CA GLY A 74 0.97 -12.31 12.43
C GLY A 74 0.30 -12.36 13.79
N ASP A 75 0.58 -11.34 14.60
CA ASP A 75 0.03 -11.24 15.94
C ASP A 75 -1.34 -10.56 15.90
N ARG A 76 -2.37 -11.26 16.37
CA ARG A 76 -3.71 -10.66 16.46
C ARG A 76 -3.70 -9.57 17.53
N VAL A 77 -4.15 -8.37 17.16
CA VAL A 77 -4.28 -7.24 18.06
C VAL A 77 -5.66 -7.28 18.72
N SER A 78 -5.73 -7.08 20.03
CA SER A 78 -6.98 -6.99 20.79
C SER A 78 -7.65 -5.62 20.57
N THR A 79 -7.99 -5.32 19.33
CA THR A 79 -8.74 -4.13 18.94
C THR A 79 -9.82 -4.51 17.93
N LYS A 80 -10.88 -3.72 17.87
CA LYS A 80 -11.92 -3.87 16.86
C LYS A 80 -11.35 -3.50 15.49
N ALA A 81 -11.75 -4.24 14.45
CA ALA A 81 -11.43 -3.85 13.08
C ALA A 81 -11.95 -2.42 12.80
N PRO A 82 -11.17 -1.57 12.11
CA PRO A 82 -11.56 -0.17 11.85
C PRO A 82 -12.76 -0.07 10.91
N VAL A 83 -13.05 -1.12 10.15
CA VAL A 83 -14.21 -1.26 9.26
C VAL A 83 -14.94 -2.57 9.58
N GLY A 84 -16.24 -2.65 9.25
CA GLY A 84 -17.03 -3.88 9.42
C GLY A 84 -16.94 -4.81 8.20
N TYR A 85 -16.89 -4.22 7.00
CA TYR A 85 -16.88 -4.95 5.73
C TYR A 85 -15.91 -4.30 4.75
N ILE A 86 -15.43 -5.10 3.80
CA ILE A 86 -14.56 -4.69 2.70
C ILE A 86 -15.23 -5.11 1.40
N GLU A 87 -15.46 -4.15 0.51
CA GLU A 87 -15.96 -4.43 -0.83
C GLU A 87 -14.79 -4.75 -1.77
N ARG A 88 -14.88 -5.89 -2.46
CA ARG A 88 -13.95 -6.25 -3.54
C ARG A 88 -14.32 -5.52 -4.83
N ILE A 89 -13.40 -5.51 -5.79
CA ILE A 89 -13.62 -4.89 -7.10
C ILE A 89 -14.84 -5.47 -7.84
N ASP A 90 -15.19 -6.74 -7.56
CA ASP A 90 -16.37 -7.41 -8.11
C ASP A 90 -17.67 -7.17 -7.32
N GLY A 91 -17.67 -6.23 -6.37
CA GLY A 91 -18.85 -5.87 -5.57
C GLY A 91 -19.15 -6.83 -4.41
N PHE A 92 -18.28 -7.81 -4.14
CA PHE A 92 -18.48 -8.76 -3.05
C PHE A 92 -18.02 -8.16 -1.71
N LEU A 93 -18.89 -8.21 -0.69
CA LEU A 93 -18.57 -7.78 0.67
C LEU A 93 -17.94 -8.90 1.49
N LEU A 94 -16.78 -8.62 2.09
CA LEU A 94 -16.07 -9.50 3.01
C LEU A 94 -16.07 -8.94 4.43
N ASP A 95 -16.29 -9.79 5.43
CA ASP A 95 -16.18 -9.41 6.84
C ASP A 95 -14.75 -9.04 7.22
N ALA A 96 -14.60 -7.90 7.89
CA ALA A 96 -13.35 -7.52 8.55
C ALA A 96 -13.27 -8.13 9.95
N ILE A 97 -12.65 -9.30 10.04
CA ILE A 97 -12.64 -10.17 11.23
C ILE A 97 -11.65 -9.77 12.34
N GLY A 98 -10.80 -8.77 12.10
CA GLY A 98 -9.87 -8.26 13.11
C GLY A 98 -8.66 -7.54 12.52
N VAL A 99 -7.71 -7.23 13.39
CA VAL A 99 -6.45 -6.56 13.04
C VAL A 99 -5.28 -7.45 13.42
N TRP A 100 -4.33 -7.58 12.50
CA TRP A 100 -3.08 -8.29 12.72
C TRP A 100 -1.90 -7.34 12.60
N ARG A 101 -0.89 -7.52 13.45
CA ARG A 101 0.34 -6.75 13.46
C ARG A 101 1.45 -7.54 12.79
N PHE A 102 2.24 -6.84 11.98
CA PHE A 102 3.44 -7.35 11.37
C PHE A 102 4.58 -6.33 11.49
N VAL A 103 5.82 -6.82 11.48
CA VAL A 103 7.01 -5.97 11.51
C VAL A 103 7.57 -5.87 10.10
N LEU A 104 7.50 -4.66 9.54
CA LEU A 104 8.19 -4.35 8.29
C LEU A 104 9.71 -4.36 8.54
N LYS A 105 10.43 -5.00 7.63
CA LYS A 105 11.88 -5.00 7.59
C LYS A 105 12.31 -4.08 6.45
N LYS A 106 13.31 -3.24 6.72
CA LYS A 106 13.98 -2.46 5.69
C LYS A 106 14.67 -3.44 4.74
N CYS A 107 14.44 -3.31 3.43
CA CYS A 107 15.31 -3.96 2.45
C CYS A 107 16.70 -3.33 2.59
N ALA A 108 17.72 -4.18 2.79
CA ALA A 108 19.11 -3.75 2.89
C ALA A 108 19.66 -3.33 1.53
#